data_AF-A0A0M0FBQ3-F1
#
_entry.id   AF-A0A0M0FBQ3-F1
#
_cell.length_a   1.000
_cell.length_b   1.000
_cell.length_c   1.000
_cell.angle_alpha   90.00
_cell.angle_beta   90.00
_cell.angle_gamma   90.00
#
_symmetry.space_group_name_H-M   'P 1'
#
loop_
_entity.id
_entity.type
_entity.pdbx_description
1 polymer ?
#
loop_
_entity_poly.entity_id
_entity_poly.type
_entity_poly.pdbx_seq_one_letter_code
_entity_poly.pdbx_strand_id
1 'polypeptide(L)'
;MRDLVTGVGAVLAPGGVAQLLGNWEHRRGVPWDERVGAWLDAAGLDGWVVQREVQDPAEYAETWIRDGGTTPEREPAAWAAAYAAWLDDFEARDVEAVGFGIVTLRRPLDGARPGLRRLEERTGPVRQPLGGHLAAALAAHDWLTARDDAALAGTRLAVAPDVTEERFHTPGAPDPTVVLLRQGDGFGRAVQASTGLAALVGASDGELTVGQLVGAIAALFEVPADDLAGELLPTVRGLVRDGFLTPVG
;
A
#
# COMPACT_ATOMS: atom_id res chain seq x y z
N MET A 1 -0.12 11.39 17.38
CA MET A 1 -0.01 10.19 16.53
C MET A 1 1.04 9.19 17.05
N ARG A 2 2.31 9.58 17.18
CA ARG A 2 3.39 8.69 17.67
C ARG A 2 3.00 7.88 18.91
N ASP A 3 2.56 8.55 19.98
CA ASP A 3 2.24 7.89 21.25
C ASP A 3 1.12 6.84 21.11
N LEU A 4 0.14 7.10 20.24
CA LEU A 4 -0.91 6.14 19.92
C LEU A 4 -0.33 4.92 19.21
N VAL A 5 0.50 5.11 18.17
CA VAL A 5 1.13 4.02 17.42
C VAL A 5 2.01 3.16 18.34
N THR A 6 2.80 3.78 19.21
CA THR A 6 3.69 3.05 20.13
C THR A 6 2.95 2.42 21.31
N GLY A 7 1.77 2.94 21.67
CA GLY A 7 0.99 2.48 22.83
C GLY A 7 -0.10 1.45 22.50
N VAL A 8 -0.65 1.45 21.28
CA VAL A 8 -1.84 0.65 20.94
C VAL A 8 -1.62 -0.86 21.10
N GLY A 9 -0.37 -1.33 20.97
CA GLY A 9 -0.02 -2.74 21.18
C GLY A 9 -0.41 -3.27 22.57
N ALA A 10 -0.45 -2.42 23.59
CA ALA A 10 -0.79 -2.82 24.96
C ALA A 10 -2.28 -3.18 25.15
N VAL A 11 -3.16 -2.73 24.25
CA VAL A 11 -4.61 -2.98 24.34
C VAL A 11 -5.12 -3.94 23.26
N LEU A 12 -4.29 -4.27 22.27
CA LEU A 12 -4.64 -5.27 21.26
C LEU A 12 -4.44 -6.69 21.80
N ALA A 13 -5.43 -7.56 21.56
CA ALA A 13 -5.22 -9.01 21.69
C ALA A 13 -4.16 -9.49 20.66
N PRO A 14 -3.47 -10.62 20.88
CA PRO A 14 -2.60 -11.21 19.86
C PRO A 14 -3.35 -11.42 18.54
N GLY A 15 -2.78 -10.98 17.41
CA GLY A 15 -3.44 -10.96 16.10
C GLY A 15 -4.47 -9.84 15.91
N GLY A 16 -4.75 -9.05 16.94
CA GLY A 16 -5.67 -7.92 16.88
C GLY A 16 -5.17 -6.81 15.97
N VAL A 17 -6.10 -6.16 15.27
CA VAL A 17 -5.82 -5.10 14.29
C VAL A 17 -6.40 -3.77 14.76
N ALA A 18 -5.61 -2.70 14.67
CA ALA A 18 -6.06 -1.33 14.78
C ALA A 18 -5.99 -0.66 13.40
N GLN A 19 -7.07 0.01 12.99
CA GLN A 19 -7.12 0.82 11.78
C GLN A 19 -7.39 2.28 12.17
N LEU A 20 -6.51 3.17 11.74
CA LEU A 20 -6.53 4.58 12.11
C LEU A 20 -6.46 5.44 10.86
N LEU A 21 -7.18 6.55 10.89
CA LEU A 21 -6.86 7.70 10.06
C LEU A 21 -5.98 8.62 10.90
N GLY A 22 -4.91 9.14 10.31
CA GLY A 22 -3.95 9.94 11.06
C GLY A 22 -3.20 10.93 10.21
N ASN A 23 -2.69 11.94 10.91
CA ASN A 23 -1.85 12.99 10.35
C ASN A 23 -0.46 12.90 10.99
N TRP A 24 0.58 13.18 10.23
CA TRP A 24 1.96 13.21 10.72
C TRP A 24 2.80 14.28 10.04
N GLU A 25 3.72 14.84 10.81
CA GLU A 25 4.65 15.86 10.33
C GLU A 25 5.71 15.26 9.41
N HIS A 26 5.92 15.89 8.27
CA HIS A 26 7.14 15.78 7.49
C HIS A 26 8.11 16.83 8.02
N ARG A 27 9.33 16.40 8.33
CA ARG A 27 10.35 17.29 8.89
C ARG A 27 11.47 17.48 7.90
N ARG A 28 11.99 18.70 7.83
CA ARG A 28 13.08 19.07 6.93
C ARG A 28 14.24 18.11 7.07
N GLY A 29 14.67 17.54 5.96
CA GLY A 29 15.82 16.64 5.90
C GLY A 29 15.58 15.23 6.45
N VAL A 30 14.34 14.86 6.79
CA VAL A 30 13.98 13.51 7.25
C VAL A 30 12.86 12.96 6.37
N PRO A 31 13.11 11.90 5.57
CA PRO A 31 12.06 11.23 4.83
C PRO A 31 10.90 10.82 5.75
N TRP A 32 9.66 11.06 5.31
CA TRP A 32 8.49 10.84 6.15
C TRP A 32 8.36 9.37 6.58
N ASP A 33 8.74 8.46 5.69
CA ASP A 33 8.66 7.01 5.88
C ASP A 33 9.74 6.49 6.84
N GLU A 34 10.91 7.14 6.90
CA GLU A 34 11.89 6.88 7.96
C GLU A 34 11.34 7.29 9.33
N ARG A 35 10.77 8.49 9.42
CA ARG A 35 10.20 9.03 10.67
C ARG A 35 9.05 8.18 11.19
N VAL A 36 8.07 7.88 10.35
CA VAL A 36 6.90 7.07 10.72
C VAL A 36 7.31 5.61 10.90
N GLY A 37 8.23 5.11 10.09
CA GLY A 37 8.78 3.76 10.21
C GLY A 37 9.43 3.51 11.57
N ALA A 38 10.16 4.49 12.11
CA ALA A 38 10.74 4.40 13.44
C ALA A 38 9.68 4.22 14.55
N TRP A 39 8.44 4.68 14.35
CA TRP A 39 7.35 4.43 15.30
C TRP A 39 6.90 2.98 15.26
N LEU A 40 6.84 2.37 14.07
CA LEU A 40 6.51 0.95 13.90
C LEU A 40 7.58 0.07 14.57
N ASP A 41 8.84 0.42 14.33
CA ASP A 41 10.00 -0.29 14.90
C ASP A 41 9.97 -0.23 16.44
N ALA A 42 9.63 0.94 17.00
CA ALA A 42 9.47 1.12 18.45
C ALA A 42 8.21 0.44 19.02
N ALA A 43 7.14 0.35 18.25
CA ALA A 43 5.88 -0.28 18.68
C ALA A 43 5.98 -1.80 18.75
N GLY A 44 6.88 -2.41 17.97
CA GLY A 44 6.98 -3.87 17.86
C GLY A 44 5.70 -4.48 17.26
N LEU A 45 5.09 -3.78 16.30
CA LEU A 45 3.86 -4.19 15.63
C LEU A 45 4.11 -4.40 14.14
N ASP A 46 3.30 -5.26 13.52
CA ASP A 46 3.12 -5.22 12.07
C ASP A 46 2.48 -3.88 11.70
N GLY A 47 2.99 -3.23 10.66
CA GLY A 47 2.54 -1.90 10.26
C GLY A 47 2.45 -1.72 8.75
N TRP A 48 1.29 -1.24 8.31
CA TRP A 48 1.06 -0.72 6.96
C TRP A 48 0.55 0.71 7.04
N VAL A 49 1.39 1.65 6.60
CA VAL A 49 1.08 3.07 6.52
C VAL A 49 0.96 3.48 5.06
N VAL A 50 -0.17 4.09 4.71
CA VAL A 50 -0.43 4.63 3.39
C VAL A 50 -0.67 6.12 3.51
N GLN A 51 0.32 6.93 3.09
CA GLN A 51 0.14 8.36 2.89
C GLN A 51 -0.77 8.59 1.70
N ARG A 52 -1.85 9.32 1.90
CA ARG A 52 -2.89 9.60 0.89
C ARG A 52 -2.85 11.04 0.41
N GLU A 53 -2.37 11.94 1.24
CA GLU A 53 -2.34 13.36 0.97
C GLU A 53 -1.21 14.01 1.77
N VAL A 54 -0.69 15.12 1.25
CA VAL A 54 0.33 15.94 1.90
C VAL A 54 -0.13 17.39 1.76
N GLN A 55 -0.18 18.09 2.88
CA GLN A 55 -0.66 19.47 2.95
C GLN A 55 0.47 20.41 3.42
N ASP A 56 0.46 21.64 2.92
CA ASP A 56 1.30 22.71 3.41
C ASP A 56 0.93 23.07 4.88
N PRO A 57 1.91 23.38 5.76
CA PRO A 57 1.63 23.70 7.17
C PRO A 57 0.68 24.89 7.37
N ALA A 58 0.72 25.88 6.49
CA ALA A 58 -0.16 27.03 6.55
C ALA A 58 -1.60 26.64 6.19
N GLU A 59 -1.80 25.91 5.09
CA GLU A 59 -3.12 25.38 4.74
C GLU A 59 -3.69 24.45 5.83
N TYR A 60 -2.84 23.60 6.44
CA TYR A 60 -3.21 22.76 7.57
C TYR A 60 -3.70 23.60 8.75
N ALA A 61 -2.93 24.61 9.15
CA ALA A 61 -3.29 25.51 10.24
C ALA A 61 -4.63 26.20 9.97
N GLU A 62 -4.85 26.72 8.76
CA GLU A 62 -6.12 27.35 8.41
C GLU A 62 -7.31 26.38 8.57
N THR A 63 -7.19 25.15 8.08
CA THR A 63 -8.25 24.14 8.18
C THR A 63 -8.65 23.90 9.64
N TRP A 64 -7.68 23.71 10.53
CA TRP A 64 -7.97 23.41 11.94
C TRP A 64 -8.43 24.62 12.75
N ILE A 65 -7.95 25.83 12.45
CA ILE A 65 -8.47 27.04 13.09
C ILE A 65 -9.94 27.26 12.71
N ARG A 66 -10.31 27.05 11.43
CA ARG A 66 -11.71 27.13 10.97
C ARG A 66 -12.58 26.06 11.62
N ASP A 67 -12.10 24.82 11.69
CA ASP A 67 -12.82 23.72 12.34
C ASP A 67 -13.05 24.00 13.84
N GLY A 68 -12.09 24.67 14.49
CA GLY A 68 -12.22 25.19 15.86
C GLY A 68 -13.20 26.35 16.03
N GLY A 69 -13.77 26.88 14.94
CA GLY A 69 -14.82 27.90 14.93
C GLY A 69 -14.33 29.35 14.79
N THR A 70 -13.01 29.59 14.82
CA THR A 70 -12.44 30.92 14.59
C THR A 70 -12.26 31.13 13.08
N THR A 71 -12.77 32.24 12.54
CA THR A 71 -12.65 32.56 11.09
C THR A 71 -12.13 33.99 10.89
N PRO A 72 -11.46 34.28 9.76
CA PRO A 72 -10.92 35.62 9.53
C PRO A 72 -12.02 36.69 9.38
N GLU A 73 -13.24 36.32 8.98
CA GLU A 73 -14.36 37.25 8.84
C GLU A 73 -15.01 37.59 10.18
N ARG A 74 -15.11 36.62 11.09
CA ARG A 74 -15.77 36.79 12.39
C ARG A 74 -14.84 37.36 13.45
N GLU A 75 -13.59 36.90 13.45
CA GLU A 75 -12.62 37.16 14.51
C GLU A 75 -11.22 37.41 13.93
N PRO A 76 -11.01 38.47 13.12
CA PRO A 76 -9.78 38.67 12.33
C PRO A 76 -8.51 38.72 13.18
N ALA A 77 -8.56 39.35 14.36
CA ALA A 77 -7.40 39.45 15.25
C ALA A 77 -7.06 38.09 15.92
N ALA A 78 -8.07 37.34 16.36
CA ALA A 78 -7.87 36.03 16.96
C ALA A 78 -7.38 35.02 15.92
N TRP A 79 -7.93 35.07 14.70
CA TRP A 79 -7.46 34.30 13.56
C TRP A 79 -5.98 34.55 13.27
N ALA A 80 -5.58 35.82 13.10
CA ALA A 80 -4.20 36.17 12.78
C ALA A 80 -3.21 35.71 13.87
N ALA A 81 -3.59 35.86 15.15
CA ALA A 81 -2.78 35.42 16.28
C ALA A 81 -2.64 33.88 16.33
N ALA A 82 -3.75 33.15 16.17
CA ALA A 82 -3.72 31.68 16.13
C ALA A 82 -2.89 31.16 14.96
N TYR A 83 -3.09 31.75 13.77
CA TYR A 83 -2.38 31.36 12.56
C TYR A 83 -0.87 31.57 12.70
N ALA A 84 -0.43 32.74 13.17
CA ALA A 84 0.99 33.01 13.42
C ALA A 84 1.58 32.02 14.44
N ALA A 85 0.87 31.75 15.55
CA ALA A 85 1.35 30.81 16.56
C ALA A 85 1.52 29.38 16.03
N TRP A 86 0.62 28.94 15.14
CA TRP A 86 0.75 27.63 14.48
C TRP A 86 1.96 27.56 13.55
N LEU A 87 2.21 28.62 12.77
CA LEU A 87 3.36 28.66 11.86
C LEU A 87 4.69 28.71 12.62
N ASP A 88 4.76 29.54 13.67
CA ASP A 88 5.94 29.62 14.54
C ASP A 88 6.24 28.25 15.19
N ASP A 89 5.22 27.51 15.63
CA ASP A 89 5.39 26.17 16.20
C ASP A 89 5.83 25.13 15.16
N PHE A 90 5.29 25.17 13.94
CA PHE A 90 5.75 24.31 12.85
C PHE A 90 7.21 24.59 12.47
N GLU A 91 7.57 25.87 12.33
CA GLU A 91 8.94 26.30 12.03
C GLU A 91 9.91 25.87 13.12
N ALA A 92 9.58 26.08 14.40
CA ALA A 92 10.40 25.68 15.53
C ALA A 92 10.67 24.16 15.61
N ARG A 93 9.86 23.34 14.94
CA ARG A 93 9.97 21.87 14.89
C ARG A 93 10.44 21.35 13.51
N ASP A 94 10.86 22.26 12.64
CA ASP A 94 11.29 21.99 11.26
C ASP A 94 10.23 21.27 10.41
N VAL A 95 8.95 21.53 10.63
CA VAL A 95 7.87 20.91 9.86
C VAL A 95 7.72 21.61 8.52
N GLU A 96 7.82 20.85 7.43
CA GLU A 96 7.70 21.38 6.06
C GLU A 96 6.43 20.91 5.34
N ALA A 97 5.76 19.88 5.86
CA ALA A 97 4.45 19.45 5.39
C ALA A 97 3.75 18.58 6.45
N VAL A 98 2.47 18.34 6.26
CA VAL A 98 1.69 17.38 7.06
C VAL A 98 1.12 16.31 6.14
N GLY A 99 1.54 15.07 6.36
CA GLY A 99 0.99 13.90 5.68
C GLY A 99 -0.30 13.44 6.36
N PHE A 100 -1.25 12.97 5.55
CA PHE A 100 -2.50 12.37 5.98
C PHE A 100 -2.61 10.99 5.40
N GLY A 101 -3.22 10.06 6.14
CA GLY A 101 -3.45 8.75 5.57
C GLY A 101 -3.98 7.70 6.53
N ILE A 102 -3.74 6.46 6.15
CA ILE A 102 -4.27 5.26 6.78
C ILE A 102 -3.12 4.55 7.47
N VAL A 103 -3.33 4.17 8.73
CA VAL A 103 -2.38 3.38 9.51
C VAL A 103 -3.07 2.11 9.97
N THR A 104 -2.62 0.97 9.45
CA THR A 104 -3.05 -0.37 9.87
C THR A 104 -1.94 -0.98 10.70
N LEU A 105 -2.26 -1.31 11.95
CA LEU A 105 -1.34 -1.93 12.89
C LEU A 105 -1.90 -3.28 13.31
N ARG A 106 -1.06 -4.31 13.38
CA ARG A 106 -1.45 -5.61 13.91
C ARG A 106 -0.47 -6.05 14.98
N ARG A 107 -0.99 -6.48 16.13
CA ARG A 107 -0.16 -7.11 17.16
C ARG A 107 0.22 -8.51 16.67
N PRO A 108 1.51 -8.86 16.60
CA PRO A 108 1.92 -10.23 16.29
C PRO A 108 1.30 -11.24 17.26
N LEU A 109 1.21 -12.50 16.84
CA LEU A 109 0.87 -13.59 17.76
C LEU A 109 1.95 -13.71 18.85
N ASP A 110 1.58 -14.27 20.01
CA ASP A 110 2.53 -14.43 21.11
C ASP A 110 3.73 -15.30 20.68
N GLY A 111 4.94 -14.79 20.92
CA GLY A 111 6.20 -15.43 20.49
C GLY A 111 6.61 -15.14 19.04
N ALA A 112 5.74 -14.51 18.23
CA ALA A 112 6.10 -14.05 16.89
C ALA A 112 6.75 -12.66 16.92
N ARG A 113 7.58 -12.38 15.93
CA ARG A 113 8.12 -11.03 15.66
C ARG A 113 7.27 -10.36 14.57
N PRO A 114 7.19 -9.02 14.53
CA PRO A 114 6.62 -8.30 13.39
C PRO A 114 7.28 -8.72 12.07
N GLY A 115 6.47 -9.00 11.06
CA GLY A 115 6.88 -9.36 9.71
C GLY A 115 6.47 -8.34 8.65
N LEU A 116 5.47 -7.50 8.92
CA LEU A 116 4.98 -6.50 7.99
C LEU A 116 5.50 -5.11 8.36
N ARG A 117 6.31 -4.53 7.49
CA ARG A 117 6.69 -3.11 7.54
C ARG A 117 6.53 -2.51 6.15
N ARG A 118 5.39 -1.87 5.91
CA ARG A 118 5.03 -1.31 4.60
C ARG A 118 4.66 0.16 4.77
N LEU A 119 5.45 1.06 4.21
CA LEU A 119 5.16 2.48 4.15
C LEU A 119 5.14 2.89 2.68
N GLU A 120 4.06 3.50 2.23
CA GLU A 120 3.93 3.93 0.84
C GLU A 120 3.07 5.18 0.72
N GLU A 121 3.26 5.91 -0.38
CA GLU A 121 2.41 7.02 -0.77
C GLU A 121 1.51 6.62 -1.93
N ARG A 122 0.21 6.89 -1.80
CA ARG A 122 -0.84 6.58 -2.78
C ARG A 122 -1.90 7.68 -2.77
N THR A 123 -1.75 8.68 -3.61
CA THR A 123 -2.69 9.82 -3.71
C THR A 123 -3.87 9.58 -4.65
N GLY A 124 -3.86 8.47 -5.41
CA GLY A 124 -4.93 8.10 -6.33
C GLY A 124 -6.28 7.80 -5.66
N PRO A 125 -7.35 7.66 -6.44
CA PRO A 125 -8.67 7.34 -5.93
C PRO A 125 -8.67 5.98 -5.21
N VAL A 126 -9.50 5.87 -4.17
CA VAL A 126 -9.71 4.63 -3.41
C VAL A 126 -11.16 4.23 -3.53
N ARG A 127 -11.40 2.93 -3.77
CA ARG A 127 -12.75 2.36 -3.69
C ARG A 127 -13.06 2.00 -2.25
N GLN A 128 -14.26 2.33 -1.82
CA GLN A 128 -14.75 2.05 -0.48
C GLN A 128 -15.84 0.97 -0.54
N PRO A 129 -15.94 0.10 0.49
CA PRO A 129 -15.17 0.12 1.75
C PRO A 129 -13.78 -0.56 1.66
N LEU A 130 -12.77 0.04 2.29
CA LEU A 130 -11.38 -0.45 2.21
C LEU A 130 -11.05 -1.59 3.19
N GLY A 131 -11.87 -1.79 4.23
CA GLY A 131 -11.57 -2.74 5.31
C GLY A 131 -11.35 -4.18 4.84
N GLY A 132 -12.13 -4.65 3.85
CA GLY A 132 -11.98 -5.98 3.26
C GLY A 132 -10.64 -6.14 2.54
N HIS A 133 -10.23 -5.13 1.77
CA HIS A 133 -8.93 -5.12 1.09
C HIS A 133 -7.76 -5.15 2.08
N LEU A 134 -7.82 -4.37 3.17
CA LEU A 134 -6.77 -4.39 4.21
C LEU A 134 -6.65 -5.76 4.87
N ALA A 135 -7.79 -6.40 5.19
CA ALA A 135 -7.79 -7.74 5.76
C ALA A 135 -7.21 -8.78 4.80
N ALA A 136 -7.58 -8.72 3.52
CA ALA A 136 -7.04 -9.60 2.48
C ALA A 136 -5.53 -9.41 2.29
N ALA A 137 -5.03 -8.17 2.30
CA ALA A 137 -3.61 -7.89 2.19
C ALA A 137 -2.79 -8.40 3.40
N LEU A 138 -3.34 -8.33 4.62
CA LEU A 138 -2.72 -8.94 5.80
C LEU A 138 -2.66 -10.46 5.68
N ALA A 139 -3.74 -11.11 5.24
CA ALA A 139 -3.76 -12.55 5.00
C ALA A 139 -2.78 -12.96 3.88
N ALA A 140 -2.70 -12.18 2.81
CA ALA A 140 -1.75 -12.40 1.71
C ALA A 140 -0.30 -12.27 2.20
N HIS A 141 -0.01 -11.29 3.06
CA HIS A 141 1.31 -11.15 3.68
C HIS A 141 1.69 -12.40 4.49
N ASP A 142 0.80 -12.88 5.36
CA ASP A 142 1.05 -14.08 6.17
C ASP A 142 1.24 -15.33 5.28
N TRP A 143 0.42 -15.45 4.24
CA TRP A 143 0.52 -16.55 3.28
C TRP A 143 1.86 -16.55 2.53
N LEU A 144 2.33 -15.36 2.12
CA LEU A 144 3.58 -15.16 1.38
C LEU A 144 4.83 -15.34 2.25
N THR A 145 4.81 -14.90 3.51
CA THR A 145 5.97 -15.02 4.41
C THR A 145 6.33 -16.46 4.73
N ALA A 146 5.36 -17.37 4.65
CA ALA A 146 5.57 -18.81 4.81
C ALA A 146 6.05 -19.52 3.52
N ARG A 147 6.26 -18.80 2.41
CA ARG A 147 6.50 -19.41 1.08
C ARG A 147 7.66 -18.75 0.35
N ASP A 148 8.66 -19.55 0.03
CA ASP A 148 9.70 -19.19 -0.94
C ASP A 148 9.16 -19.27 -2.39
N ASP A 149 10.03 -19.03 -3.37
CA ASP A 149 9.65 -18.95 -4.77
C ASP A 149 9.29 -20.33 -5.35
N ALA A 150 9.91 -21.41 -4.88
CA ALA A 150 9.55 -22.76 -5.26
C ALA A 150 8.15 -23.14 -4.74
N ALA A 151 7.85 -22.79 -3.48
CA ALA A 151 6.53 -22.97 -2.90
C ALA A 151 5.47 -22.12 -3.62
N LEU A 152 5.78 -20.86 -3.97
CA LEU A 152 4.90 -20.00 -4.76
C LEU A 152 4.65 -20.58 -6.16
N ALA A 153 5.68 -21.07 -6.83
CA ALA A 153 5.56 -21.73 -8.13
C ALA A 153 4.66 -22.97 -8.07
N GLY A 154 4.63 -23.69 -6.94
CA GLY A 154 3.75 -24.84 -6.71
C GLY A 154 2.28 -24.50 -6.40
N THR A 155 1.92 -23.21 -6.30
CA THR A 155 0.56 -22.80 -5.93
C THR A 155 -0.31 -22.51 -7.14
N ARG A 156 -1.62 -22.69 -6.99
CA ARG A 156 -2.64 -22.24 -7.94
C ARG A 156 -3.13 -20.87 -7.52
N LEU A 157 -3.15 -19.94 -8.47
CA LEU A 157 -3.65 -18.58 -8.26
C LEU A 157 -4.81 -18.32 -9.21
N ALA A 158 -5.78 -17.53 -8.74
CA ALA A 158 -6.85 -16.98 -9.55
C ALA A 158 -6.72 -15.46 -9.62
N VAL A 159 -7.06 -14.87 -10.77
CA VAL A 159 -7.22 -13.42 -10.88
C VAL A 159 -8.40 -12.97 -10.01
N ALA A 160 -8.18 -11.92 -9.22
CA ALA A 160 -9.26 -11.33 -8.44
C ALA A 160 -10.36 -10.76 -9.37
N PRO A 161 -11.64 -10.92 -9.02
CA PRO A 161 -12.76 -10.66 -9.93
C PRO A 161 -12.91 -9.19 -10.34
N ASP A 162 -12.28 -8.27 -9.62
CA ASP A 162 -12.28 -6.83 -9.90
C ASP A 162 -11.11 -6.39 -10.82
N VAL A 163 -10.15 -7.27 -11.11
CA VAL A 163 -8.99 -6.92 -11.93
C VAL A 163 -9.37 -6.86 -13.41
N THR A 164 -9.00 -5.76 -14.05
CA THR A 164 -9.17 -5.56 -15.49
C THR A 164 -7.82 -5.43 -16.19
N GLU A 165 -7.82 -5.67 -17.51
CA GLU A 165 -6.66 -5.47 -18.37
C GLU A 165 -6.94 -4.39 -19.42
N GLU A 166 -6.04 -3.43 -19.54
CA GLU A 166 -6.06 -2.36 -20.54
C GLU A 166 -4.90 -2.53 -21.51
N ARG A 167 -5.17 -2.48 -22.81
CA ARG A 167 -4.18 -2.58 -23.87
C ARG A 167 -4.15 -1.31 -24.71
N PHE A 168 -2.99 -0.69 -24.83
CA PHE A 168 -2.78 0.49 -25.65
C PHE A 168 -1.99 0.11 -26.90
N HIS A 169 -2.54 0.47 -28.06
CA HIS A 169 -1.95 0.19 -29.36
C HIS A 169 -1.57 1.51 -30.05
N THR A 170 -0.49 1.48 -30.81
CA THR A 170 -0.31 2.46 -31.87
C THR A 170 -1.35 2.18 -32.96
N PRO A 171 -2.10 3.17 -33.46
CA PRO A 171 -3.08 2.94 -34.52
C PRO A 171 -2.48 2.18 -35.71
N GLY A 172 -3.08 1.04 -36.07
CA GLY A 172 -2.61 0.17 -37.15
C GLY A 172 -1.57 -0.88 -36.76
N ALA A 173 -1.03 -0.86 -35.54
CA ALA A 173 -0.15 -1.91 -35.04
C ALA A 173 -0.95 -3.11 -34.49
N PRO A 174 -0.55 -4.36 -34.78
CA PRO A 174 -1.25 -5.55 -34.31
C PRO A 174 -1.08 -5.77 -32.81
N ASP A 175 0.10 -5.47 -32.27
CA ASP A 175 0.46 -5.72 -30.88
C ASP A 175 0.37 -4.45 -30.02
N PRO A 176 0.02 -4.58 -28.72
CA PRO A 176 0.00 -3.44 -27.81
C PRO A 176 1.42 -2.98 -27.45
N THR A 177 1.59 -1.68 -27.26
CA THR A 177 2.82 -1.08 -26.72
C THR A 177 2.81 -1.03 -25.19
N VAL A 178 1.63 -1.02 -24.58
CA VAL A 178 1.44 -1.03 -23.12
C VAL A 178 0.30 -1.96 -22.76
N VAL A 179 0.52 -2.81 -21.76
CA VAL A 179 -0.51 -3.59 -21.08
C VAL A 179 -0.54 -3.17 -19.61
N LEU A 180 -1.70 -2.78 -19.10
CA LEU A 180 -1.90 -2.44 -17.69
C LEU A 180 -2.89 -3.42 -17.06
N LEU A 181 -2.52 -3.97 -15.91
CA LEU A 181 -3.44 -4.65 -15.00
C LEU A 181 -3.95 -3.63 -14.00
N ARG A 182 -5.26 -3.47 -13.87
CA ARG A 182 -5.88 -2.50 -12.97
C ARG A 182 -6.72 -3.20 -11.92
N GLN A 183 -6.46 -2.89 -10.67
CA GLN A 183 -7.30 -3.29 -9.55
C GLN A 183 -8.57 -2.44 -9.57
N GLY A 184 -9.72 -3.09 -9.60
CA GLY A 184 -11.03 -2.43 -9.61
C GLY A 184 -11.46 -1.97 -8.22
N ASP A 185 -10.94 -2.59 -7.17
CA ASP A 185 -11.22 -2.29 -5.76
C ASP A 185 -9.97 -1.74 -5.01
N GLY A 186 -10.07 -1.57 -3.69
CA GLY A 186 -8.95 -1.22 -2.82
C GLY A 186 -8.30 0.11 -3.20
N PHE A 187 -6.99 0.08 -3.41
CA PHE A 187 -6.21 1.27 -3.78
C PHE A 187 -6.20 1.60 -5.28
N GLY A 188 -7.00 0.91 -6.09
CA GLY A 188 -7.11 1.18 -7.53
C GLY A 188 -5.78 1.07 -8.26
N ARG A 189 -4.91 0.16 -7.80
CA ARG A 189 -3.53 0.02 -8.28
C ARG A 189 -3.52 -0.31 -9.76
N ALA A 190 -2.49 0.17 -10.46
CA ALA A 190 -2.19 -0.24 -11.83
C ALA A 190 -0.76 -0.78 -11.89
N VAL A 191 -0.59 -1.91 -12.56
CA VAL A 191 0.71 -2.55 -12.81
C VAL A 191 0.89 -2.66 -14.31
N GLN A 192 1.98 -2.08 -14.83
CA GLN A 192 2.35 -2.31 -16.22
C GLN A 192 2.92 -3.73 -16.34
N ALA A 193 2.29 -4.55 -17.17
CA ALA A 193 2.64 -5.94 -17.37
C ALA A 193 3.56 -6.11 -18.57
N SER A 194 4.58 -6.97 -18.42
CA SER A 194 5.26 -7.57 -19.56
C SER A 194 4.31 -8.55 -20.27
N THR A 195 4.63 -8.93 -21.50
CA THR A 195 3.85 -9.94 -22.24
C THR A 195 3.74 -11.25 -21.47
N GLY A 196 4.84 -11.68 -20.83
CA GLY A 196 4.87 -12.89 -19.99
C GLY A 196 3.97 -12.76 -18.76
N LEU A 197 3.99 -11.62 -18.06
CA LEU A 197 3.13 -11.39 -16.91
C LEU A 197 1.65 -11.33 -17.32
N ALA A 198 1.31 -10.63 -18.41
CA ALA A 198 -0.06 -10.56 -18.91
C ALA A 198 -0.59 -11.94 -19.31
N ALA A 199 0.23 -12.77 -19.97
CA ALA A 199 -0.11 -14.15 -20.28
C ALA A 199 -0.34 -14.99 -19.02
N LEU A 200 0.53 -14.87 -18.01
CA LEU A 200 0.41 -15.59 -16.75
C LEU A 200 -0.87 -15.19 -16.00
N VAL A 201 -1.13 -13.89 -15.86
CA VAL A 201 -2.33 -13.38 -15.20
C VAL A 201 -3.58 -13.81 -15.97
N GLY A 202 -3.61 -13.64 -17.29
CA GLY A 202 -4.74 -14.07 -18.13
C GLY A 202 -5.03 -15.57 -18.07
N ALA A 203 -4.03 -16.41 -17.77
CA ALA A 203 -4.17 -17.86 -17.60
C ALA A 203 -4.31 -18.32 -16.13
N SER A 204 -4.31 -17.38 -15.17
CA SER A 204 -4.46 -17.70 -13.74
C SER A 204 -5.94 -17.82 -13.37
N ASP A 205 -6.52 -18.99 -13.66
CA ASP A 205 -7.92 -19.33 -13.37
C ASP A 205 -8.09 -20.30 -12.17
N GLY A 206 -6.97 -20.69 -11.53
CA GLY A 206 -6.94 -21.66 -10.43
C GLY A 206 -6.73 -23.11 -10.86
N GLU A 207 -6.64 -23.42 -12.16
CA GLU A 207 -6.49 -24.80 -12.64
C GLU A 207 -5.03 -25.25 -12.70
N LEU A 208 -4.12 -24.35 -13.06
CA LEU A 208 -2.70 -24.64 -13.19
C LEU A 208 -1.89 -23.95 -12.09
N THR A 209 -0.80 -24.60 -11.69
CA THR A 209 0.17 -23.97 -10.81
C THR A 209 0.93 -22.87 -11.54
N VAL A 210 1.42 -21.87 -10.80
CA VAL A 210 2.25 -20.79 -11.34
C VAL A 210 3.42 -21.34 -12.15
N GLY A 211 4.11 -22.38 -11.67
CA GLY A 211 5.22 -23.02 -12.36
C GLY A 211 4.81 -23.71 -13.67
N GLN A 212 3.62 -24.32 -13.72
CA GLN A 212 3.08 -24.87 -14.97
C GLN A 212 2.77 -23.78 -15.99
N LEU A 213 2.19 -22.66 -15.55
CA LEU A 213 1.94 -21.50 -16.40
C LEU A 213 3.24 -20.92 -16.93
N VAL A 214 4.23 -20.69 -16.06
CA VAL A 214 5.57 -20.21 -16.46
C VAL A 214 6.20 -21.15 -17.49
N GLY A 215 6.18 -22.47 -17.26
CA GLY A 215 6.74 -23.44 -18.20
C GLY A 215 6.04 -23.44 -19.56
N ALA A 216 4.71 -23.34 -19.58
CA ALA A 216 3.93 -23.26 -20.82
C ALA A 216 4.21 -21.95 -21.59
N ILE A 217 4.29 -20.83 -20.88
CA ILE A 217 4.59 -19.51 -21.47
C ILE A 217 6.03 -19.47 -21.99
N ALA A 218 6.99 -20.03 -21.26
CA ALA A 218 8.38 -20.13 -21.69
C ALA A 218 8.51 -20.93 -22.99
N ALA A 219 7.81 -22.06 -23.09
CA ALA A 219 7.76 -22.85 -24.31
C ALA A 219 7.11 -22.09 -25.48
N LEU A 220 6.05 -21.32 -25.23
CA LEU A 220 5.36 -20.51 -26.24
C LEU A 220 6.25 -19.38 -26.80
N PHE A 221 7.06 -18.76 -25.94
CA PHE A 221 7.96 -17.68 -26.33
C PHE A 221 9.38 -18.14 -26.69
N GLU A 222 9.63 -19.46 -26.66
CA GLU A 222 10.94 -20.07 -26.95
C GLU A 222 12.08 -19.50 -26.07
N VAL A 223 11.79 -19.25 -24.80
CA VAL A 223 12.75 -18.75 -23.79
C VAL A 223 13.04 -19.80 -22.72
N PRO A 224 14.20 -19.73 -22.03
CA PRO A 224 14.46 -20.61 -20.89
C PRO A 224 13.45 -20.39 -19.76
N ALA A 225 12.86 -21.49 -19.26
CA ALA A 225 11.83 -21.42 -18.21
C ALA A 225 12.35 -20.84 -16.90
N ASP A 226 13.59 -21.13 -16.54
CA ASP A 226 14.22 -20.62 -15.31
C ASP A 226 14.43 -19.09 -15.36
N ASP A 227 14.80 -18.56 -16.54
CA ASP A 227 14.95 -17.11 -16.74
C ASP A 227 13.60 -16.41 -16.61
N LEU A 228 12.56 -16.96 -17.25
CA LEU A 228 11.20 -16.42 -17.15
C LEU A 228 10.65 -16.53 -15.72
N ALA A 229 10.94 -17.63 -15.00
CA ALA A 229 10.56 -17.78 -13.60
C ALA A 229 11.22 -16.70 -12.72
N GLY A 230 12.51 -16.43 -12.93
CA GLY A 230 13.25 -15.38 -12.23
C GLY A 230 12.67 -13.98 -12.45
N GLU A 231 12.14 -13.70 -13.65
CA GLU A 231 11.42 -12.45 -13.95
C GLU A 231 10.03 -12.41 -13.28
N LEU A 232 9.24 -13.48 -13.43
CA LEU A 232 7.82 -13.44 -13.11
C LEU A 232 7.52 -13.67 -11.63
N LEU A 233 8.24 -14.54 -10.92
CA LEU A 233 7.91 -14.90 -9.54
C LEU A 233 7.95 -13.70 -8.56
N PRO A 234 8.94 -12.79 -8.62
CA PRO A 234 8.93 -11.58 -7.78
C PRO A 234 7.70 -10.70 -8.06
N THR A 235 7.29 -10.60 -9.32
CA THR A 235 6.14 -9.79 -9.73
C THR A 235 4.82 -10.45 -9.31
N VAL A 236 4.68 -11.76 -9.49
CA VAL A 236 3.54 -12.55 -9.02
C VAL A 236 3.38 -12.44 -7.50
N ARG A 237 4.48 -12.50 -6.75
CA ARG A 237 4.49 -12.25 -5.29
C ARG A 237 3.94 -10.86 -4.96
N GLY A 238 4.33 -9.85 -5.73
CA GLY A 238 3.79 -8.50 -5.62
C GLY A 238 2.29 -8.43 -5.91
N LEU A 239 1.82 -9.10 -6.96
CA LEU A 239 0.41 -9.18 -7.34
C LEU A 239 -0.43 -9.89 -6.28
N VAL A 240 0.08 -10.95 -5.65
CA VAL A 240 -0.61 -11.61 -4.52
C VAL A 240 -0.67 -10.68 -3.31
N ARG A 241 0.45 -10.03 -2.96
CA ARG A 241 0.52 -9.09 -1.83
C ARG A 241 -0.47 -7.93 -1.97
N ASP A 242 -0.67 -7.45 -3.19
CA ASP A 242 -1.53 -6.31 -3.49
C ASP A 242 -2.97 -6.71 -3.87
N GLY A 243 -3.28 -8.02 -3.92
CA GLY A 243 -4.62 -8.55 -4.13
C GLY A 243 -5.08 -8.63 -5.58
N PHE A 244 -4.17 -8.64 -6.55
CA PHE A 244 -4.48 -8.91 -7.96
C PHE A 244 -4.66 -10.40 -8.25
N LEU A 245 -3.89 -11.23 -7.55
CA LEU A 245 -3.94 -12.68 -7.62
C LEU A 245 -4.26 -13.22 -6.23
N THR A 246 -5.13 -14.22 -6.15
CA THR A 246 -5.51 -14.85 -4.88
C THR A 246 -5.18 -16.34 -4.92
N PRO A 247 -4.64 -16.91 -3.83
CA PRO A 247 -4.46 -18.36 -3.73
C PRO A 247 -5.78 -19.11 -3.83
N VAL A 248 -5.77 -20.21 -4.58
CA VAL A 248 -6.90 -21.15 -4.68
C VAL A 248 -6.53 -22.42 -3.92
N GLY A 249 -7.26 -22.71 -2.86
CA GLY A 249 -7.04 -23.89 -2.01
C GLY A 249 -6.72 -23.57 -0.56
#